data_AF-A0A1G0WNG5-F1
#
_entry.id   AF-A0A1G0WNG5-F1
#
_cell.length_a   1.000
_cell.length_b   1.000
_cell.length_c   1.000
_cell.angle_alpha   90.00
_cell.angle_beta   90.00
_cell.angle_gamma   90.00
#
_symmetry.space_group_name_H-M   'P 1'
#
loop_
_entity.id
_entity.type
_entity.pdbx_description
1 polymer ?
#
loop_
_entity_poly.entity_id
_entity_poly.type
_entity_poly.pdbx_seq_one_letter_code
_entity_poly.pdbx_strand_id
1 'polypeptide(L)'
;MMPIKPEPAQRIYSGIKKFELRKSIPPETGNVYLYETKDNTGDIHAIRGCFYFENYFKLPINELWDKVGVLATTQERFFKYYGTGIKYGIALSIERVELLKNPVTIDQIKKIDQNFSFPHYPWSYLQIDENSLVIKYLNNLPRKSFINNSLNSKMISRAESSLFIKPITNIKEEKIFRYLYETDIVPYYDGCEGYFNRLLDVNKHGFDNFGYFTQKKDIWTFHQDKKIIGFTVSTLKRGGSLKFGPTVLLPDKRGLGLGTKLKLLVELKYPNIRKFYCTVPETNYAGIKSNIRAGYRIEAHLLNQYGNGKNELVFGKLIKPNIPKLFQPFVNINTNSIRILNGNELDYKNLQEIVHLLLSPWYDDINNEFINGLINGMKQNLDISRKCKKVGIALQNEIPIGIIIVTPKRGGATKCSPFILNQNNLVCFQKLLEYASKSFIEFLSRKSYIHIPILQSFTIQNAINLGYKPEGILQEPYKPGIDVLVIGKEIT
;
A
#
# COMPACT_ATOMS: atom_id res chain seq x y z
N MET A 1 -10.27 30.86 -6.63
CA MET A 1 -8.90 31.25 -6.16
C MET A 1 -9.03 32.26 -5.03
N MET A 2 -8.05 32.34 -4.13
CA MET A 2 -8.06 33.22 -2.95
C MET A 2 -6.67 33.82 -2.70
N PRO A 3 -6.53 35.13 -2.40
CA PRO A 3 -5.26 35.73 -2.06
C PRO A 3 -4.93 35.44 -0.59
N ILE A 4 -3.67 35.12 -0.33
CA ILE A 4 -3.19 34.77 1.00
C ILE A 4 -1.75 35.26 1.19
N LYS A 5 -1.37 35.59 2.43
CA LYS A 5 0.02 35.88 2.78
C LYS A 5 0.83 34.57 2.85
N PRO A 6 2.14 34.57 2.58
CA PRO A 6 2.95 33.36 2.53
C PRO A 6 3.00 32.61 3.86
N GLU A 7 3.09 33.31 5.00
CA GLU A 7 3.13 32.64 6.31
C GLU A 7 1.84 31.82 6.60
N PRO A 8 0.61 32.38 6.49
CA PRO A 8 -0.61 31.58 6.56
C PRO A 8 -0.68 30.44 5.52
N ALA A 9 -0.27 30.68 4.28
CA ALA A 9 -0.27 29.66 3.22
C ALA A 9 0.65 28.49 3.59
N GLN A 10 1.86 28.77 4.09
CA GLN A 10 2.81 27.76 4.54
C GLN A 10 2.25 26.92 5.69
N ARG A 11 1.49 27.53 6.61
CA ARG A 11 0.80 26.79 7.68
C ARG A 11 -0.32 25.89 7.15
N ILE A 12 -0.97 26.25 6.05
CA ILE A 12 -1.94 25.39 5.36
C ILE A 12 -1.21 24.21 4.71
N TYR A 13 -0.14 24.48 3.96
CA TYR A 13 0.65 23.45 3.28
C TYR A 13 1.30 22.44 4.23
N SER A 14 1.75 22.87 5.40
CA SER A 14 2.28 21.97 6.44
C SER A 14 1.19 21.23 7.22
N GLY A 15 -0.09 21.54 6.97
CA GLY A 15 -1.22 20.96 7.69
C GLY A 15 -1.37 21.43 9.13
N ILE A 16 -0.59 22.43 9.58
CA ILE A 16 -0.71 23.04 10.92
C ILE A 16 -2.03 23.80 11.04
N LYS A 17 -2.38 24.56 10.00
CA LYS A 17 -3.61 25.35 9.94
C LYS A 17 -4.74 24.46 9.41
N LYS A 18 -5.76 24.23 10.24
CA LYS A 18 -6.96 23.43 9.90
C LYS A 18 -8.16 24.28 9.53
N PHE A 19 -8.13 25.56 9.86
CA PHE A 19 -9.21 26.49 9.57
C PHE A 19 -8.66 27.76 8.92
N GLU A 20 -9.21 28.11 7.76
CA GLU A 20 -8.92 29.39 7.09
C GLU A 20 -9.98 30.43 7.45
N LEU A 21 -9.53 31.60 7.94
CA LEU A 21 -10.41 32.62 8.53
C LEU A 21 -10.75 33.70 7.52
N ARG A 22 -12.04 33.98 7.33
CA ARG A 22 -12.53 34.84 6.26
C ARG A 22 -13.61 35.78 6.79
N LYS A 23 -13.70 36.97 6.19
CA LYS A 23 -14.74 37.97 6.50
C LYS A 23 -15.98 37.82 5.62
N SER A 24 -15.87 37.12 4.49
CA SER A 24 -16.95 36.85 3.55
C SER A 24 -17.02 35.37 3.24
N ILE A 25 -18.24 34.88 2.95
CA ILE A 25 -18.46 33.47 2.58
C ILE A 25 -17.94 33.29 1.16
N PRO A 26 -17.20 32.22 0.85
CA PRO A 26 -16.91 31.84 -0.53
C PRO A 26 -18.21 31.67 -1.34
N PRO A 27 -18.21 31.97 -2.65
CA PRO A 27 -19.40 31.78 -3.48
C PRO A 27 -19.82 30.29 -3.54
N GLU A 28 -18.86 29.38 -3.49
CA GLU A 28 -19.06 27.93 -3.61
C GLU A 28 -18.07 27.17 -2.71
N THR A 29 -18.42 25.93 -2.35
CA THR A 29 -17.50 24.98 -1.72
C THR A 29 -16.63 24.29 -2.76
N GLY A 30 -15.49 23.73 -2.35
CA GLY A 30 -14.62 23.00 -3.26
C GLY A 30 -13.15 23.41 -3.19
N ASN A 31 -12.46 23.35 -4.34
CA ASN A 31 -11.03 23.61 -4.43
C ASN A 31 -10.74 25.12 -4.41
N VAL A 32 -9.97 25.56 -3.41
CA VAL A 32 -9.48 26.92 -3.27
C VAL A 32 -8.00 26.97 -3.61
N TYR A 33 -7.70 27.39 -4.84
CA TYR A 33 -6.34 27.73 -5.24
C TYR A 33 -5.84 28.95 -4.48
N LEU A 34 -4.65 28.82 -3.88
CA LEU A 34 -4.02 29.87 -3.07
C LEU A 34 -3.09 30.69 -3.94
N TYR A 35 -3.44 31.96 -4.13
CA TYR A 35 -2.57 32.96 -4.72
C TYR A 35 -1.76 33.60 -3.59
N GLU A 36 -0.50 33.20 -3.44
CA GLU A 36 0.41 33.83 -2.48
C GLU A 36 0.72 35.25 -2.95
N THR A 37 0.55 36.18 -2.01
CA THR A 37 0.77 37.62 -2.18
C THR A 37 2.08 38.03 -1.51
N LYS A 38 2.58 39.22 -1.84
CA LYS A 38 3.81 39.80 -1.29
C LYS A 38 3.85 39.77 0.25
N ASP A 39 5.01 39.43 0.80
CA ASP A 39 5.36 39.67 2.21
C ASP A 39 6.73 40.36 2.36
N ASN A 40 7.12 40.60 3.60
CA ASN A 40 8.31 41.36 3.98
C ASN A 40 9.64 40.65 3.60
N THR A 41 9.60 39.46 2.98
CA THR A 41 10.77 38.67 2.60
C THR A 41 10.97 38.51 1.09
N GLY A 42 10.06 39.05 0.26
CA GLY A 42 10.21 39.11 -1.20
C GLY A 42 8.89 38.97 -1.98
N ASP A 43 8.97 39.23 -3.29
CA ASP A 43 7.83 39.19 -4.22
C ASP A 43 7.46 37.73 -4.58
N ILE A 44 6.56 37.13 -3.82
CA ILE A 44 5.93 35.86 -4.21
C ILE A 44 4.56 36.21 -4.81
N HIS A 45 4.46 36.12 -6.14
CA HIS A 45 3.23 36.30 -6.92
C HIS A 45 2.92 35.01 -7.70
N ALA A 46 2.55 33.97 -6.97
CA ALA A 46 2.39 32.64 -7.54
C ALA A 46 1.31 31.80 -6.85
N ILE A 47 0.75 30.86 -7.60
CA ILE A 47 -0.06 29.77 -7.10
C ILE A 47 0.88 28.61 -6.77
N ARG A 48 0.98 28.24 -5.50
CA ARG A 48 1.80 27.09 -5.07
C ARG A 48 0.99 25.87 -4.71
N GLY A 49 -0.31 26.01 -4.49
CA GLY A 49 -1.17 24.88 -4.14
C GLY A 49 -2.62 25.29 -3.92
N CYS A 50 -3.42 24.33 -3.50
CA CYS A 50 -4.81 24.52 -3.16
C CYS A 50 -5.18 23.74 -1.90
N PHE A 51 -6.31 24.11 -1.31
CA PHE A 51 -6.99 23.24 -0.35
C PHE A 51 -8.43 22.99 -0.80
N TYR A 52 -9.02 21.90 -0.33
CA TYR A 52 -10.44 21.60 -0.48
C TYR A 52 -11.17 21.84 0.85
N PHE A 53 -12.37 22.42 0.76
CA PHE A 53 -13.30 22.53 1.89
C PHE A 53 -14.73 22.22 1.43
N GLU A 54 -15.49 21.51 2.25
CA GLU A 54 -16.92 21.27 2.04
C GLU A 54 -17.75 21.98 3.11
N ASN A 55 -17.17 22.17 4.30
CA ASN A 55 -17.84 22.73 5.46
C ASN A 55 -17.18 24.06 5.90
N TYR A 56 -18.01 25.00 6.35
CA TYR A 56 -17.56 26.22 7.02
C TYR A 56 -18.42 26.54 8.24
N PHE A 57 -17.85 27.27 9.18
CA PHE A 57 -18.58 27.83 10.32
C PHE A 57 -18.78 29.32 10.08
N LYS A 58 -19.98 29.82 10.37
CA LYS A 58 -20.28 31.25 10.50
C LYS A 58 -20.83 31.48 11.89
N LEU A 59 -20.01 32.05 12.78
CA LEU A 59 -20.32 32.17 14.21
C LEU A 59 -19.95 33.57 14.71
N PRO A 60 -20.54 34.03 15.84
CA PRO A 60 -20.06 35.20 16.57
C PRO A 60 -18.55 35.09 16.85
N ILE A 61 -17.81 36.21 16.86
CA ILE A 61 -16.33 36.19 16.92
C ILE A 61 -15.78 35.38 18.10
N ASN A 62 -16.37 35.51 19.29
CA ASN A 62 -15.92 34.78 20.48
C ASN A 62 -16.17 33.27 20.34
N GLU A 63 -17.39 32.88 19.94
CA GLU A 63 -17.73 31.47 19.70
C GLU A 63 -16.90 30.85 18.56
N LEU A 64 -16.60 31.64 17.53
CA LEU A 64 -15.74 31.21 16.44
C LEU A 64 -14.33 30.94 16.94
N TRP A 65 -13.77 31.80 17.81
CA TRP A 65 -12.48 31.56 18.45
C TRP A 65 -12.50 30.28 19.28
N ASP A 66 -13.51 30.09 20.12
CA ASP A 66 -13.66 28.88 20.94
C ASP A 66 -13.72 27.62 20.07
N LYS A 67 -14.33 27.72 18.89
CA LYS A 67 -14.44 26.61 17.92
C LYS A 67 -13.12 26.28 17.23
N VAL A 68 -12.37 27.29 16.78
CA VAL A 68 -11.23 27.08 15.86
C VAL A 68 -9.86 27.23 16.51
N GLY A 69 -9.77 28.11 17.52
CA GLY A 69 -8.59 28.40 18.32
C GLY A 69 -7.27 28.48 17.54
N VAL A 70 -6.23 27.90 18.16
CA VAL A 70 -4.87 27.87 17.63
C VAL A 70 -4.70 27.08 16.33
N LEU A 71 -5.68 26.24 15.98
CA LEU A 71 -5.71 25.52 14.71
C LEU A 71 -6.01 26.45 13.53
N ALA A 72 -6.52 27.65 13.76
CA ALA A 72 -6.64 28.69 12.76
C ALA A 72 -5.41 29.63 12.78
N THR A 73 -5.14 30.28 13.91
CA THR A 73 -4.07 31.28 14.09
C THR A 73 -3.88 31.58 15.59
N THR A 74 -2.94 32.45 15.97
CA THR A 74 -2.80 32.89 17.36
C THR A 74 -3.99 33.77 17.78
N GLN A 75 -4.32 33.78 19.07
CA GLN A 75 -5.46 34.55 19.60
C GLN A 75 -5.34 36.05 19.26
N GLU A 76 -4.17 36.62 19.49
CA GLU A 76 -3.89 38.02 19.16
C GLU A 76 -4.15 38.32 17.67
N ARG A 77 -3.62 37.47 16.77
CA ARG A 77 -3.83 37.64 15.31
C ARG A 77 -5.29 37.44 14.92
N PHE A 78 -6.01 36.54 15.59
CA PHE A 78 -7.43 36.29 15.35
C PHE A 78 -8.27 37.53 15.65
N PHE A 79 -8.16 38.08 16.85
CA PHE A 79 -8.92 39.26 17.25
C PHE A 79 -8.47 40.51 16.49
N LYS A 80 -7.18 40.64 16.18
CA LYS A 80 -6.66 41.71 15.30
C LYS A 80 -7.23 41.63 13.89
N TYR A 81 -7.39 40.43 13.34
CA TYR A 81 -7.92 40.25 11.99
C TYR A 81 -9.39 40.68 11.87
N TYR A 82 -10.23 40.33 12.84
CA TYR A 82 -11.65 40.68 12.85
C TYR A 82 -11.93 42.10 13.37
N GLY A 83 -11.12 42.61 14.31
CA GLY A 83 -11.29 43.96 14.88
C GLY A 83 -12.60 44.13 15.67
N THR A 84 -12.93 45.37 16.03
CA THR A 84 -14.06 45.70 16.93
C THR A 84 -15.40 45.86 16.21
N GLY A 85 -15.43 45.88 14.87
CA GLY A 85 -16.64 46.12 14.08
C GLY A 85 -17.28 44.88 13.43
N ILE A 86 -16.64 43.72 13.46
CA ILE A 86 -17.15 42.49 12.83
C ILE A 86 -17.86 41.64 13.89
N LYS A 87 -19.17 41.40 13.71
CA LYS A 87 -19.97 40.59 14.65
C LYS A 87 -19.83 39.08 14.43
N TYR A 88 -19.70 38.65 13.17
CA TYR A 88 -19.59 37.24 12.79
C TYR A 88 -18.36 37.02 11.91
N GLY A 89 -17.66 35.92 12.16
CA GLY A 89 -16.52 35.49 11.34
C GLY A 89 -16.81 34.17 10.66
N ILE A 90 -15.99 33.85 9.65
CA ILE A 90 -16.11 32.61 8.90
C ILE A 90 -14.82 31.79 9.04
N ALA A 91 -14.97 30.50 9.27
CA ALA A 91 -13.86 29.55 9.26
C ALA A 91 -14.14 28.42 8.27
N LEU A 92 -13.34 28.33 7.22
CA LEU A 92 -13.38 27.25 6.24
C LEU A 92 -12.62 26.05 6.81
N SER A 93 -13.26 24.87 6.86
CA SER A 93 -12.62 23.64 7.31
C SER A 93 -11.72 23.08 6.23
N ILE A 94 -10.42 23.05 6.46
CA ILE A 94 -9.43 22.55 5.49
C ILE A 94 -9.40 21.02 5.57
N GLU A 95 -9.88 20.35 4.53
CA GLU A 95 -10.03 18.89 4.51
C GLU A 95 -8.90 18.18 3.75
N ARG A 96 -8.50 18.73 2.61
CA ARG A 96 -7.39 18.24 1.79
C ARG A 96 -6.52 19.41 1.37
N VAL A 97 -5.21 19.20 1.32
CA VAL A 97 -4.25 20.19 0.83
C VAL A 97 -3.40 19.54 -0.26
N GLU A 98 -3.24 20.23 -1.37
CA GLU A 98 -2.39 19.82 -2.49
C GLU A 98 -1.39 20.93 -2.78
N LEU A 99 -0.10 20.62 -2.74
CA LEU A 99 0.95 21.55 -3.16
C LEU A 99 1.45 21.14 -4.53
N LEU A 100 1.61 22.11 -5.42
CA LEU A 100 2.24 21.94 -6.71
C LEU A 100 3.72 21.61 -6.56
N LYS A 101 4.24 20.77 -7.45
CA LYS A 101 5.68 20.49 -7.52
C LYS A 101 6.46 21.78 -7.75
N ASN A 102 5.97 22.60 -8.68
CA ASN A 102 6.54 23.90 -9.05
C ASN A 102 5.47 25.00 -8.89
N PRO A 103 5.81 26.16 -8.30
CA PRO A 103 4.93 27.34 -8.31
C PRO A 103 4.53 27.76 -9.72
N VAL A 104 3.32 28.29 -9.87
CA VAL A 104 2.80 28.85 -11.12
C VAL A 104 2.67 30.37 -10.96
N THR A 105 3.45 31.12 -11.73
CA THR A 105 3.44 32.58 -11.74
C THR A 105 2.28 33.15 -12.54
N ILE A 106 1.97 34.44 -12.34
CA ILE A 106 0.95 35.14 -13.14
C ILE A 106 1.30 35.12 -14.63
N ASP A 107 2.56 35.34 -14.99
CA ASP A 107 2.97 35.36 -16.40
C ASP A 107 2.75 34.01 -17.08
N GLN A 108 2.92 32.91 -16.35
CA GLN A 108 2.58 31.58 -16.85
C GLN A 108 1.07 31.43 -17.06
N ILE A 109 0.24 31.95 -16.15
CA ILE A 109 -1.23 31.94 -16.30
C ILE A 109 -1.64 32.77 -17.53
N LYS A 110 -1.06 33.96 -17.72
CA LYS A 110 -1.34 34.82 -18.89
C LYS A 110 -0.89 34.21 -20.21
N LYS A 111 0.15 33.37 -20.21
CA LYS A 111 0.57 32.61 -21.40
C LYS A 111 -0.43 31.51 -21.78
N ILE A 112 -1.14 30.96 -20.80
CA ILE A 112 -2.17 29.91 -21.01
C ILE A 112 -3.48 30.54 -21.45
N ASP A 113 -3.85 31.64 -20.83
CA ASP A 113 -5.05 32.39 -21.14
C ASP A 113 -4.75 33.89 -21.09
N GLN A 114 -4.59 34.49 -22.27
CA GLN A 114 -4.23 35.90 -22.42
C GLN A 114 -5.33 36.84 -21.91
N ASN A 115 -6.58 36.36 -21.86
CA ASN A 115 -7.73 37.12 -21.37
C ASN A 115 -7.89 36.98 -19.84
N PHE A 116 -7.10 36.14 -19.19
CA PHE A 116 -7.16 35.96 -17.74
C PHE A 116 -6.63 37.22 -17.03
N SER A 117 -7.53 37.89 -16.31
CA SER A 117 -7.22 39.11 -15.56
C SER A 117 -7.39 38.88 -14.06
N PHE A 118 -6.50 39.51 -13.29
CA PHE A 118 -6.62 39.59 -11.83
C PHE A 118 -7.31 40.90 -11.46
N PRO A 119 -8.16 40.92 -10.42
CA PRO A 119 -8.77 42.18 -9.97
C PRO A 119 -7.70 43.20 -9.56
N HIS A 120 -7.86 44.45 -10.00
CA HIS A 120 -6.94 45.55 -9.69
C HIS A 120 -7.15 46.14 -8.27
N TYR A 121 -8.20 45.73 -7.58
CA TYR A 121 -8.57 46.15 -6.22
C TYR A 121 -8.46 44.97 -5.25
N PRO A 122 -8.36 45.19 -3.92
CA PRO A 122 -8.34 44.12 -2.94
C PRO A 122 -9.57 43.20 -3.08
N TRP A 123 -9.32 41.90 -3.23
CA TRP A 123 -10.37 40.91 -3.47
C TRP A 123 -10.28 39.76 -2.46
N SER A 124 -11.42 39.16 -2.15
CA SER A 124 -11.49 38.01 -1.25
C SER A 124 -11.40 36.69 -2.01
N TYR A 125 -12.14 36.59 -3.12
CA TYR A 125 -12.19 35.41 -3.97
C TYR A 125 -12.26 35.85 -5.43
N LEU A 126 -11.55 35.13 -6.28
CA LEU A 126 -11.72 35.19 -7.73
C LEU A 126 -12.33 33.86 -8.13
N GLN A 127 -13.59 33.87 -8.53
CA GLN A 127 -14.24 32.70 -9.10
C GLN A 127 -13.64 32.44 -10.47
N ILE A 128 -13.30 31.19 -10.74
CA ILE A 128 -12.72 30.76 -12.01
C ILE A 128 -13.57 29.60 -12.49
N ASP A 129 -14.05 29.69 -13.72
CA ASP A 129 -14.82 28.63 -14.35
C ASP A 129 -14.03 27.32 -14.37
N GLU A 130 -14.68 26.22 -13.97
CA GLU A 130 -14.06 24.88 -13.89
C GLU A 130 -13.54 24.38 -15.24
N ASN A 131 -14.15 24.84 -16.34
CA ASN A 131 -13.80 24.50 -17.71
C ASN A 131 -12.77 25.45 -18.33
N SER A 132 -12.35 26.49 -17.61
CA SER A 132 -11.32 27.43 -18.06
C SER A 132 -9.98 26.73 -18.33
N LEU A 133 -9.21 27.29 -19.27
CA LEU A 133 -7.87 26.79 -19.60
C LEU A 133 -6.94 26.83 -18.38
N VAL A 134 -7.10 27.83 -17.51
CA VAL A 134 -6.32 27.98 -16.27
C VAL A 134 -6.58 26.83 -15.31
N ILE A 135 -7.85 26.46 -15.05
CA ILE A 135 -8.16 25.34 -14.15
C ILE A 135 -7.72 24.00 -14.74
N LYS A 136 -7.94 23.78 -16.04
CA LYS A 136 -7.46 22.57 -16.73
C LYS A 136 -5.93 22.44 -16.63
N TYR A 137 -5.20 23.53 -16.84
CA TYR A 137 -3.76 23.55 -16.67
C TYR A 137 -3.35 23.23 -15.23
N LEU A 138 -3.92 23.94 -14.24
CA LEU A 138 -3.59 23.75 -12.83
C LEU A 138 -3.90 22.32 -12.36
N ASN A 139 -4.97 21.70 -12.82
CA ASN A 139 -5.33 20.32 -12.47
C ASN A 139 -4.35 19.28 -13.05
N ASN A 140 -3.73 19.57 -14.20
CA ASN A 140 -2.79 18.66 -14.88
C ASN A 140 -1.33 18.78 -14.36
N LEU A 141 -1.04 19.77 -13.51
CA LEU A 141 0.31 19.94 -12.98
C LEU A 141 0.65 18.90 -11.90
N PRO A 142 1.91 18.40 -11.89
CA PRO A 142 2.34 17.45 -10.89
C PRO A 142 2.26 18.05 -9.47
N ARG A 143 1.70 17.30 -8.53
CA ARG A 143 1.63 17.65 -7.11
C ARG A 143 2.83 17.08 -6.35
N LYS A 144 3.30 17.75 -5.30
CA LYS A 144 4.22 17.14 -4.34
C LYS A 144 3.46 16.04 -3.59
N SER A 145 4.03 14.84 -3.52
CA SER A 145 3.55 13.84 -2.57
C SER A 145 3.89 14.34 -1.17
N PHE A 146 2.92 14.91 -0.47
CA PHE A 146 3.11 15.15 0.96
C PHE A 146 3.04 13.81 1.69
N ILE A 147 4.22 13.25 1.91
CA ILE A 147 4.47 12.43 3.08
C ILE A 147 4.41 13.41 4.25
N ASN A 148 3.29 13.45 4.99
CA ASN A 148 3.22 14.22 6.23
C ASN A 148 4.06 13.54 7.31
N ASN A 149 5.38 13.72 7.21
CA ASN A 149 6.35 13.56 8.29
C ASN A 149 6.37 14.87 9.10
N SER A 150 5.50 15.00 10.09
CA SER A 150 5.75 15.78 11.33
C SER A 150 4.57 15.63 12.29
N LEU A 151 4.38 14.41 12.82
CA LEU A 151 3.66 14.25 14.08
C LEU A 151 4.63 14.62 15.21
N ASN A 152 4.70 15.90 15.54
CA ASN A 152 5.32 16.36 16.79
C ASN A 152 4.48 15.87 17.97
N SER A 153 5.00 14.80 18.57
CA SER A 153 5.05 14.35 19.97
C SER A 153 4.63 15.25 21.16
N LYS A 154 3.76 16.27 21.00
CA LYS A 154 3.31 17.12 22.13
C LYS A 154 1.79 17.32 22.27
N MET A 155 0.94 16.63 21.50
CA MET A 155 -0.53 16.66 21.65
C MET A 155 -1.11 15.32 22.14
N ILE A 156 -0.43 14.64 23.06
CA ILE A 156 -0.92 13.42 23.73
C ILE A 156 -1.90 13.74 24.87
N SER A 157 -2.18 15.00 25.20
CA SER A 157 -3.14 15.32 26.25
C SER A 157 -4.18 16.36 25.83
N ARG A 158 -5.45 15.97 26.01
CA ARG A 158 -6.69 16.78 25.99
C ARG A 158 -7.41 16.93 24.64
N ALA A 159 -8.06 15.83 24.23
CA ALA A 159 -9.49 15.73 23.86
C ALA A 159 -9.72 14.47 23.00
N GLU A 160 -9.96 13.33 23.65
CA GLU A 160 -10.45 12.09 23.01
C GLU A 160 -11.86 12.42 22.43
N SER A 161 -12.15 12.32 21.13
CA SER A 161 -12.24 11.06 20.37
C SER A 161 -10.90 10.43 19.99
N SER A 162 -10.31 9.65 20.91
CA SER A 162 -8.97 9.09 20.75
C SER A 162 -9.00 7.84 19.90
N LEU A 163 -8.86 8.01 18.60
CA LEU A 163 -8.56 6.89 17.72
C LEU A 163 -7.10 6.49 17.91
N PHE A 164 -6.85 5.27 18.39
CA PHE A 164 -5.50 4.75 18.54
C PHE A 164 -5.43 3.24 18.27
N ILE A 165 -4.22 2.76 18.04
CA ILE A 165 -3.94 1.34 17.86
C ILE A 165 -2.98 0.84 18.94
N LYS A 166 -3.16 -0.41 19.37
CA LYS A 166 -2.20 -1.12 20.20
C LYS A 166 -2.12 -2.59 19.76
N PRO A 167 -1.00 -3.30 20.01
CA PRO A 167 -0.94 -4.74 19.80
C PRO A 167 -2.07 -5.44 20.58
N ILE A 168 -2.53 -6.57 20.06
CA ILE A 168 -3.43 -7.44 20.82
C ILE A 168 -2.69 -8.01 22.03
N THR A 169 -3.31 -7.99 23.22
CA THR A 169 -2.60 -8.39 24.45
C THR A 169 -3.28 -9.48 25.26
N ASN A 170 -4.57 -9.75 25.04
CA ASN A 170 -5.31 -10.66 25.91
C ASN A 170 -6.32 -11.54 25.18
N ILE A 171 -6.71 -12.63 25.84
CA ILE A 171 -7.62 -13.65 25.32
C ILE A 171 -9.02 -13.09 24.98
N LYS A 172 -9.49 -12.04 25.67
CA LYS A 172 -10.80 -11.42 25.40
C LYS A 172 -10.78 -10.71 24.05
N GLU A 173 -9.71 -9.97 23.76
CA GLU A 173 -9.48 -9.36 22.45
C GLU A 173 -9.37 -10.42 21.34
N GLU A 174 -8.66 -11.53 21.60
CA GLU A 174 -8.53 -12.65 20.66
C GLU A 174 -9.89 -13.27 20.32
N LYS A 175 -10.78 -13.44 21.31
CA LYS A 175 -12.15 -13.95 21.10
C LYS A 175 -13.00 -13.02 20.23
N ILE A 176 -12.95 -11.71 20.47
CA ILE A 176 -13.67 -10.73 19.64
C ILE A 176 -13.13 -10.76 18.21
N PHE A 177 -11.81 -10.79 18.05
CA PHE A 177 -11.21 -10.85 16.71
C PHE A 177 -11.57 -12.14 15.98
N ARG A 178 -11.57 -13.28 16.67
CA ARG A 178 -11.98 -14.57 16.10
C ARG A 178 -13.40 -14.51 15.57
N TYR A 179 -14.34 -14.02 16.38
CA TYR A 179 -15.73 -13.87 15.99
C TYR A 179 -15.85 -13.04 14.71
N LEU A 180 -15.25 -11.84 14.67
CA LEU A 180 -15.27 -10.98 13.48
C LEU A 180 -14.58 -11.61 12.26
N TYR A 181 -13.51 -12.37 12.48
CA TYR A 181 -12.83 -13.08 11.40
C TYR A 181 -13.74 -14.17 10.80
N GLU A 182 -14.39 -14.96 11.64
CA GLU A 182 -15.29 -16.04 11.21
C GLU A 182 -16.54 -15.49 10.53
N THR A 183 -17.10 -14.39 11.00
CA THR A 183 -18.32 -13.80 10.42
C THR A 183 -18.07 -12.95 9.18
N ASP A 184 -16.98 -12.17 9.13
CA ASP A 184 -16.79 -11.17 8.08
C ASP A 184 -15.64 -11.47 7.11
N ILE A 185 -14.73 -12.39 7.44
CA ILE A 185 -13.58 -12.71 6.59
C ILE A 185 -13.77 -14.08 5.94
N VAL A 186 -14.04 -15.12 6.71
CA VAL A 186 -14.18 -16.51 6.21
C VAL A 186 -15.14 -16.65 5.02
N PRO A 187 -16.31 -15.97 4.95
CA PRO A 187 -17.22 -16.12 3.81
C PRO A 187 -16.57 -15.85 2.44
N TYR A 188 -15.52 -15.03 2.39
CA TYR A 188 -14.81 -14.69 1.16
C TYR A 188 -13.76 -15.72 0.72
N TYR A 189 -13.43 -16.73 1.53
CA TYR A 189 -12.27 -17.60 1.28
C TYR A 189 -12.56 -19.07 1.61
N ASP A 190 -12.21 -19.97 0.69
CA ASP A 190 -12.26 -21.41 0.96
C ASP A 190 -10.99 -21.88 1.70
N GLY A 191 -11.11 -22.96 2.48
CA GLY A 191 -9.98 -23.61 3.16
C GLY A 191 -9.40 -22.81 4.32
N CYS A 192 -10.25 -22.15 5.12
CA CYS A 192 -9.82 -21.29 6.22
C CYS A 192 -9.47 -22.02 7.53
N GLU A 193 -9.61 -23.35 7.55
CA GLU A 193 -9.39 -24.18 8.74
C GLU A 193 -7.97 -23.99 9.30
N GLY A 194 -7.87 -23.81 10.62
CA GLY A 194 -6.59 -23.63 11.31
C GLY A 194 -5.85 -22.31 11.04
N TYR A 195 -6.26 -21.51 10.03
CA TYR A 195 -5.54 -20.29 9.65
C TYR A 195 -5.50 -19.25 10.77
N PHE A 196 -6.63 -19.04 11.46
CA PHE A 196 -6.70 -18.07 12.55
C PHE A 196 -5.82 -18.49 13.74
N ASN A 197 -5.79 -19.78 14.07
CA ASN A 197 -4.92 -20.31 15.13
C ASN A 197 -3.45 -20.10 14.76
N ARG A 198 -3.07 -20.37 13.51
CA ARG A 198 -1.72 -20.09 13.01
C ARG A 198 -1.39 -18.60 13.04
N LEU A 199 -2.35 -17.73 12.72
CA LEU A 199 -2.17 -16.28 12.78
C LEU A 199 -1.84 -15.83 14.22
N LEU A 200 -2.59 -16.30 15.22
CA LEU A 200 -2.30 -16.02 16.63
C LEU A 200 -0.94 -16.58 17.06
N ASP A 201 -0.62 -17.79 16.64
CA ASP A 201 0.64 -18.48 16.94
C ASP A 201 1.87 -17.70 16.42
N VAL A 202 1.86 -17.27 15.15
CA VAL A 202 2.93 -16.41 14.59
C VAL A 202 3.06 -15.11 15.36
N ASN A 203 1.92 -14.48 15.71
CA ASN A 203 1.92 -13.22 16.44
C ASN A 203 2.56 -13.38 17.83
N LYS A 204 2.23 -14.46 18.54
CA LYS A 204 2.76 -14.75 19.88
C LYS A 204 4.26 -15.04 19.85
N HIS A 205 4.72 -15.83 18.89
CA HIS A 205 6.14 -16.17 18.76
C HIS A 205 6.98 -15.02 18.19
N GLY A 206 6.37 -14.09 17.45
CA GLY A 206 7.06 -12.97 16.81
C GLY A 206 7.76 -13.33 15.50
N PHE A 207 7.65 -14.57 15.02
CA PHE A 207 8.22 -15.02 13.75
C PHE A 207 7.48 -16.22 13.12
N ASP A 208 7.66 -16.45 11.81
CA ASP A 208 6.95 -17.48 11.03
C ASP A 208 7.86 -18.64 10.61
N ASN A 209 7.96 -19.68 11.47
CA ASN A 209 8.79 -20.88 11.29
C ASN A 209 8.68 -21.62 9.94
N PHE A 210 7.57 -21.45 9.23
CA PHE A 210 7.29 -22.15 7.98
C PHE A 210 7.26 -21.22 6.77
N GLY A 211 7.24 -19.90 6.99
CA GLY A 211 7.15 -18.90 5.96
C GLY A 211 8.53 -18.46 5.49
N TYR A 212 8.93 -18.83 4.28
CA TYR A 212 10.20 -18.35 3.72
C TYR A 212 10.14 -16.86 3.34
N PHE A 213 9.00 -16.32 2.86
CA PHE A 213 8.84 -14.87 2.62
C PHE A 213 8.26 -14.06 3.77
N THR A 214 7.73 -14.70 4.81
CA THR A 214 7.10 -13.99 5.94
C THR A 214 8.08 -13.97 7.09
N GLN A 215 8.40 -12.80 7.62
CA GLN A 215 9.24 -12.69 8.82
C GLN A 215 8.36 -12.81 10.05
N LYS A 216 7.38 -11.92 10.20
CA LYS A 216 6.48 -11.87 11.36
C LYS A 216 5.07 -11.40 11.00
N LYS A 217 4.15 -11.57 11.94
CA LYS A 217 2.78 -11.04 11.88
C LYS A 217 2.50 -10.30 13.17
N ASP A 218 2.02 -9.07 13.06
CA ASP A 218 1.54 -8.30 14.21
C ASP A 218 0.03 -8.11 14.06
N ILE A 219 -0.72 -8.30 15.15
CA ILE A 219 -2.17 -8.10 15.22
C ILE A 219 -2.43 -6.81 16.00
N TRP A 220 -3.09 -5.86 15.35
CA TRP A 220 -3.42 -4.55 15.92
C TRP A 220 -4.89 -4.49 16.29
N THR A 221 -5.17 -4.01 17.50
CA THR A 221 -6.50 -3.63 17.95
C THR A 221 -6.70 -2.14 17.72
N PHE A 222 -7.87 -1.76 17.20
CA PHE A 222 -8.23 -0.38 16.92
C PHE A 222 -9.23 0.11 17.96
N HIS A 223 -8.96 1.26 18.57
CA HIS A 223 -9.74 1.79 19.68
C HIS A 223 -10.32 3.16 19.35
N GLN A 224 -11.52 3.41 19.86
CA GLN A 224 -12.14 4.73 19.95
C GLN A 224 -12.60 4.89 21.41
N ASP A 225 -12.08 5.91 22.10
CA ASP A 225 -12.46 6.20 23.49
C ASP A 225 -12.33 4.97 24.41
N LYS A 226 -11.19 4.27 24.26
CA LYS A 226 -10.82 3.03 24.97
C LYS A 226 -11.68 1.80 24.66
N LYS A 227 -12.65 1.89 23.75
CA LYS A 227 -13.43 0.75 23.26
C LYS A 227 -12.83 0.22 21.96
N ILE A 228 -12.74 -1.10 21.85
CA ILE A 228 -12.30 -1.75 20.61
C ILE A 228 -13.38 -1.55 19.56
N ILE A 229 -12.96 -1.08 18.38
CA ILE A 229 -13.82 -0.85 17.22
C ILE A 229 -13.38 -1.64 15.99
N GLY A 230 -12.25 -2.35 16.05
CA GLY A 230 -11.81 -3.20 14.96
C GLY A 230 -10.41 -3.78 15.16
N PHE A 231 -9.96 -4.53 14.15
CA PHE A 231 -8.70 -5.24 14.13
C PHE A 231 -8.07 -5.18 12.74
N THR A 232 -6.75 -5.26 12.70
CA THR A 232 -6.04 -5.53 11.46
C THR A 232 -4.77 -6.32 11.68
N VAL A 233 -4.38 -7.12 10.70
CA VAL A 233 -3.12 -7.84 10.70
C VAL A 233 -2.12 -7.13 9.80
N SER A 234 -0.90 -6.90 10.28
CA SER A 234 0.25 -6.60 9.43
C SER A 234 1.16 -7.82 9.35
N THR A 235 1.68 -8.12 8.16
CA THR A 235 2.63 -9.20 7.94
C THR A 235 3.88 -8.60 7.34
N LEU A 236 4.98 -8.61 8.11
CA LEU A 236 6.27 -8.17 7.62
C LEU A 236 6.83 -9.21 6.64
N LYS A 237 7.23 -8.74 5.46
CA LYS A 237 7.75 -9.55 4.37
C LYS A 237 9.22 -9.21 4.15
N ARG A 238 9.96 -10.23 3.73
CA ARG A 238 11.34 -10.08 3.26
C ARG A 238 11.43 -9.11 2.09
N GLY A 239 12.50 -8.33 2.04
CA GLY A 239 12.73 -7.28 1.04
C GLY A 239 12.09 -5.95 1.37
N GLY A 240 11.72 -5.71 2.63
CA GLY A 240 11.24 -4.41 3.11
C GLY A 240 9.80 -4.06 2.71
N SER A 241 8.92 -5.04 2.57
CA SER A 241 7.49 -4.82 2.32
C SER A 241 6.60 -5.31 3.47
N LEU A 242 5.40 -4.74 3.58
CA LEU A 242 4.41 -5.10 4.58
C LEU A 242 3.07 -5.43 3.90
N LYS A 243 2.58 -6.65 4.14
CA LYS A 243 1.25 -7.08 3.69
C LYS A 243 0.23 -6.85 4.79
N PHE A 244 -0.83 -6.09 4.53
CA PHE A 244 -2.02 -6.14 5.37
C PHE A 244 -2.79 -7.43 5.12
N GLY A 245 -3.10 -8.15 6.21
CA GLY A 245 -3.97 -9.31 6.22
C GLY A 245 -5.44 -8.90 6.44
N PRO A 246 -6.22 -9.73 7.16
CA PRO A 246 -7.59 -9.38 7.52
C PRO A 246 -7.64 -8.02 8.22
N THR A 247 -8.52 -7.15 7.74
CA THR A 247 -8.89 -5.88 8.38
C THR A 247 -10.40 -5.89 8.55
N VAL A 248 -10.87 -5.76 9.78
CA VAL A 248 -12.29 -5.84 10.12
C VAL A 248 -12.65 -4.78 11.17
N LEU A 249 -13.80 -4.15 11.01
CA LEU A 249 -14.37 -3.22 11.97
C LEU A 249 -15.66 -3.79 12.53
N LEU A 250 -16.03 -3.36 13.73
CA LEU A 250 -17.37 -3.62 14.26
C LEU A 250 -18.44 -3.11 13.28
N PRO A 251 -19.57 -3.82 13.12
CA PRO A 251 -20.62 -3.45 12.16
C PRO A 251 -21.07 -1.99 12.25
N ASP A 252 -21.29 -1.47 13.45
CA ASP A 252 -21.71 -0.09 13.75
C ASP A 252 -20.64 0.98 13.46
N LYS A 253 -19.40 0.55 13.16
CA LYS A 253 -18.25 1.42 12.87
C LYS A 253 -17.88 1.44 11.38
N ARG A 254 -18.64 0.74 10.53
CA ARG A 254 -18.43 0.69 9.07
C ARG A 254 -19.00 1.94 8.40
N GLY A 255 -18.53 2.24 7.18
CA GLY A 255 -18.97 3.42 6.41
C GLY A 255 -18.39 4.78 6.86
N LEU A 256 -17.83 4.87 8.07
CA LEU A 256 -17.32 6.12 8.67
C LEU A 256 -15.88 6.50 8.27
N GLY A 257 -15.30 5.84 7.26
CA GLY A 257 -13.90 6.03 6.87
C GLY A 257 -12.86 5.50 7.87
N LEU A 258 -13.30 4.79 8.92
CA LEU A 258 -12.45 4.25 9.98
C LEU A 258 -11.47 3.18 9.51
N GLY A 259 -11.79 2.43 8.44
CA GLY A 259 -10.89 1.42 7.88
C GLY A 259 -9.65 2.03 7.23
N THR A 260 -9.82 3.16 6.54
CA THR A 260 -8.72 3.96 5.99
C THR A 260 -7.85 4.50 7.13
N LYS A 261 -8.46 5.07 8.18
CA LYS A 261 -7.73 5.59 9.34
C LYS A 261 -6.91 4.51 10.05
N LEU A 262 -7.50 3.33 10.29
CA LEU A 262 -6.81 2.18 10.88
C LEU A 262 -5.55 1.82 10.09
N LYS A 263 -5.68 1.69 8.76
CA LYS A 263 -4.56 1.34 7.90
C LYS A 263 -3.43 2.36 7.98
N LEU A 264 -3.75 3.65 7.87
CA LEU A 264 -2.76 4.73 7.98
C LEU A 264 -2.08 4.77 9.37
N LEU A 265 -2.83 4.52 10.46
CA LEU A 265 -2.25 4.44 11.80
C LEU A 265 -1.25 3.28 11.93
N VAL A 266 -1.54 2.13 11.31
CA VAL A 266 -0.59 1.00 11.29
C VAL A 266 0.61 1.31 10.41
N GLU A 267 0.45 1.95 9.24
CA GLU A 267 1.57 2.38 8.40
C GLU A 267 2.60 3.20 9.19
N LEU A 268 2.14 4.12 10.06
CA LEU A 268 2.99 4.94 10.92
C LEU A 268 3.84 4.13 11.93
N LYS A 269 3.47 2.88 12.22
CA LYS A 269 4.28 1.98 13.08
C LYS A 269 5.46 1.35 12.34
N TYR A 270 5.54 1.51 11.02
CA TYR A 270 6.58 0.92 10.20
C TYR A 270 7.22 1.96 9.27
N PRO A 271 7.95 2.96 9.81
CA PRO A 271 8.51 4.06 9.02
C PRO A 271 9.55 3.63 7.98
N ASN A 272 10.17 2.45 8.17
CA ASN A 272 11.21 1.93 7.29
C ASN A 272 10.67 1.00 6.18
N ILE A 273 9.35 0.81 6.09
CA ILE A 273 8.76 -0.03 5.05
C ILE A 273 8.73 0.71 3.74
N ARG A 274 9.33 0.08 2.72
CA ARG A 274 9.38 0.61 1.36
C ARG A 274 8.04 0.48 0.66
N LYS A 275 7.33 -0.64 0.87
CA LYS A 275 6.06 -0.94 0.22
C LYS A 275 5.04 -1.54 1.16
N PHE A 276 3.83 -1.00 1.13
CA PHE A 276 2.66 -1.63 1.71
C PHE A 276 1.82 -2.29 0.62
N TYR A 277 1.20 -3.42 0.91
CA TYR A 277 0.25 -4.04 -0.01
C TYR A 277 -0.81 -4.89 0.71
N CYS A 278 -1.87 -5.25 0.02
CA CYS A 278 -2.86 -6.21 0.52
C CYS A 278 -3.59 -6.91 -0.62
N THR A 279 -4.32 -7.96 -0.29
CA THR A 279 -5.29 -8.58 -1.20
C THR A 279 -6.68 -8.37 -0.66
N VAL A 280 -7.64 -8.10 -1.55
CA VAL A 280 -9.02 -7.82 -1.20
C VAL A 280 -9.90 -8.58 -2.19
N PRO A 281 -10.92 -9.34 -1.75
CA PRO A 281 -11.89 -9.95 -2.66
C PRO A 281 -12.51 -8.88 -3.56
N GLU A 282 -12.67 -9.17 -4.85
CA GLU A 282 -13.20 -8.17 -5.79
C GLU A 282 -14.64 -7.72 -5.43
N THR A 283 -15.38 -8.57 -4.74
CA THR A 283 -16.73 -8.31 -4.25
C THR A 283 -16.77 -7.48 -2.96
N ASN A 284 -15.63 -7.25 -2.30
CA ASN A 284 -15.55 -6.44 -1.09
C ASN A 284 -15.36 -4.95 -1.43
N TYR A 285 -16.42 -4.31 -1.91
CA TYR A 285 -16.45 -2.90 -2.30
C TYR A 285 -16.01 -1.94 -1.19
N ALA A 286 -16.37 -2.24 0.07
CA ALA A 286 -15.97 -1.43 1.21
C ALA A 286 -14.45 -1.46 1.43
N GLY A 287 -13.84 -2.64 1.34
CA GLY A 287 -12.40 -2.84 1.37
C GLY A 287 -11.70 -2.11 0.22
N ILE A 288 -12.21 -2.24 -1.01
CA ILE A 288 -11.68 -1.56 -2.19
C ILE A 288 -11.66 -0.04 -2.00
N LYS A 289 -12.82 0.55 -1.65
CA LYS A 289 -12.97 1.99 -1.40
C LYS A 289 -12.04 2.49 -0.29
N SER A 290 -11.90 1.70 0.78
CA SER A 290 -11.02 2.02 1.91
C SER A 290 -9.54 2.08 1.49
N ASN A 291 -9.09 1.15 0.64
CA ASN A 291 -7.70 1.08 0.16
C ASN A 291 -7.38 2.22 -0.82
N ILE A 292 -8.27 2.52 -1.78
CA ILE A 292 -8.09 3.64 -2.71
C ILE A 292 -7.98 4.95 -1.92
N ARG A 293 -8.85 5.18 -0.94
CA ARG A 293 -8.80 6.36 -0.06
C ARG A 293 -7.52 6.43 0.80
N ALA A 294 -6.90 5.29 1.10
CA ALA A 294 -5.61 5.23 1.80
C ALA A 294 -4.40 5.48 0.87
N GLY A 295 -4.63 5.72 -0.42
CA GLY A 295 -3.59 6.00 -1.42
C GLY A 295 -2.99 4.74 -2.05
N TYR A 296 -3.63 3.58 -1.94
CA TYR A 296 -3.22 2.37 -2.63
C TYR A 296 -3.76 2.35 -4.06
N ARG A 297 -3.04 1.67 -4.95
CA ARG A 297 -3.43 1.42 -6.34
C ARG A 297 -3.60 -0.07 -6.57
N ILE A 298 -4.45 -0.43 -7.52
CA ILE A 298 -4.58 -1.82 -7.97
C ILE A 298 -3.32 -2.16 -8.79
N GLU A 299 -2.68 -3.28 -8.47
CA GLU A 299 -1.48 -3.78 -9.14
C GLU A 299 -1.75 -5.09 -9.89
N ALA A 300 -2.69 -5.90 -9.41
CA ALA A 300 -3.07 -7.15 -10.04
C ALA A 300 -4.52 -7.55 -9.73
N HIS A 301 -5.09 -8.38 -10.60
CA HIS A 301 -6.39 -9.03 -10.45
C HIS A 301 -6.18 -10.55 -10.55
N LEU A 302 -6.15 -11.19 -9.40
CA LEU A 302 -5.90 -12.62 -9.27
C LEU A 302 -7.20 -13.40 -9.46
N LEU A 303 -7.29 -14.15 -10.54
CA LEU A 303 -8.51 -14.88 -10.88
C LEU A 303 -8.61 -16.18 -10.09
N ASN A 304 -9.79 -16.52 -9.57
CA ASN A 304 -10.10 -17.80 -8.92
C ASN A 304 -9.06 -18.24 -7.86
N GLN A 305 -8.54 -17.28 -7.08
CA GLN A 305 -7.36 -17.47 -6.23
C GLN A 305 -7.64 -18.29 -4.97
N TYR A 306 -8.85 -18.18 -4.42
CA TYR A 306 -9.26 -18.83 -3.17
C TYR A 306 -10.56 -19.63 -3.30
N GLY A 307 -10.94 -19.98 -4.52
CA GLY A 307 -12.16 -20.72 -4.85
C GLY A 307 -12.64 -20.43 -6.27
N ASN A 308 -13.62 -21.18 -6.74
CA ASN A 308 -14.28 -20.91 -8.02
C ASN A 308 -15.07 -19.59 -7.94
N GLY A 309 -14.85 -18.69 -8.89
CA GLY A 309 -15.44 -17.35 -8.91
C GLY A 309 -14.90 -16.41 -7.81
N LYS A 310 -13.91 -16.83 -7.02
CA LYS A 310 -13.34 -16.04 -5.91
C LYS A 310 -12.07 -15.32 -6.35
N ASN A 311 -12.24 -14.22 -7.06
CA ASN A 311 -11.13 -13.37 -7.51
C ASN A 311 -10.68 -12.38 -6.41
N GLU A 312 -9.43 -11.96 -6.47
CA GLU A 312 -8.87 -10.94 -5.58
C GLU A 312 -8.19 -9.80 -6.36
N LEU A 313 -8.33 -8.59 -5.84
CA LEU A 313 -7.51 -7.46 -6.24
C LEU A 313 -6.31 -7.34 -5.31
N VAL A 314 -5.12 -7.17 -5.90
CA VAL A 314 -3.90 -6.82 -5.16
C VAL A 314 -3.77 -5.30 -5.18
N PHE A 315 -3.75 -4.71 -3.99
CA PHE A 315 -3.51 -3.28 -3.80
C PHE A 315 -2.07 -3.07 -3.33
N GLY A 316 -1.36 -2.13 -3.94
CA GLY A 316 -0.01 -1.73 -3.54
C GLY A 316 0.12 -0.22 -3.34
N LYS A 317 1.01 0.16 -2.41
CA LYS A 317 1.41 1.53 -2.10
C LYS A 317 2.91 1.54 -1.88
N LEU A 318 3.64 1.95 -2.90
CA LEU A 318 5.09 2.13 -2.86
C LEU A 318 5.39 3.53 -2.32
N ILE A 319 6.12 3.62 -1.22
CA ILE A 319 6.40 4.91 -0.55
C ILE A 319 7.40 5.73 -1.36
N LYS A 320 8.42 5.06 -1.89
CA LYS A 320 9.40 5.65 -2.80
C LYS A 320 9.82 4.61 -3.84
N PRO A 321 9.54 4.82 -5.14
CA PRO A 321 10.00 3.93 -6.18
C PRO A 321 11.52 4.04 -6.34
N ASN A 322 12.15 2.91 -6.67
CA ASN A 322 13.55 2.85 -7.06
C ASN A 322 13.67 2.86 -8.57
N ILE A 323 14.85 3.23 -9.06
CA ILE A 323 15.17 3.08 -10.48
C ILE A 323 15.22 1.57 -10.78
N PRO A 324 14.48 1.07 -11.78
CA PRO A 324 14.54 -0.33 -12.17
C PRO A 324 15.99 -0.75 -12.46
N LYS A 325 16.37 -1.94 -11.99
CA LYS A 325 17.71 -2.45 -12.32
C LYS A 325 17.78 -2.82 -13.79
N LEU A 326 18.78 -2.29 -14.50
CA LEU A 326 19.17 -2.81 -15.81
C LEU A 326 19.83 -4.17 -15.59
N PHE A 327 19.28 -5.21 -16.21
CA PHE A 327 19.90 -6.53 -16.25
C PHE A 327 20.55 -6.75 -17.60
N GLN A 328 21.68 -7.47 -17.60
CA GLN A 328 22.22 -7.98 -18.86
C GLN A 328 21.31 -9.09 -19.39
N PRO A 329 21.06 -9.15 -20.70
CA PRO A 329 20.27 -10.21 -21.29
C PRO A 329 20.94 -11.57 -21.05
N PHE A 330 20.13 -12.56 -20.67
CA PHE A 330 20.61 -13.93 -20.49
C PHE A 330 21.04 -14.54 -21.83
N VAL A 331 22.06 -15.39 -21.77
CA VAL A 331 22.51 -16.17 -22.92
C VAL A 331 21.49 -17.26 -23.22
N ASN A 332 21.14 -17.41 -24.50
CA ASN A 332 20.32 -18.52 -25.00
C ASN A 332 21.18 -19.77 -25.13
N ILE A 333 20.80 -20.85 -24.45
CA ILE A 333 21.56 -22.10 -24.43
C ILE A 333 20.63 -23.27 -24.75
N ASN A 334 20.94 -23.98 -25.83
CA ASN A 334 20.26 -25.21 -26.24
C ASN A 334 21.09 -26.42 -25.81
N THR A 335 20.99 -26.81 -24.55
CA THR A 335 21.66 -28.00 -24.00
C THR A 335 20.64 -28.94 -23.37
N ASN A 336 20.76 -30.24 -23.67
CA ASN A 336 19.72 -31.22 -23.33
C ASN A 336 19.93 -31.93 -21.98
N SER A 337 21.15 -31.92 -21.42
CA SER A 337 21.47 -32.62 -20.16
C SER A 337 21.11 -31.81 -18.92
N ILE A 338 19.80 -31.66 -18.66
CA ILE A 338 19.30 -31.05 -17.41
C ILE A 338 18.84 -32.14 -16.44
N ARG A 339 19.36 -32.13 -15.21
CA ARG A 339 18.93 -32.99 -14.10
C ARG A 339 18.11 -32.18 -13.10
N ILE A 340 17.05 -32.76 -12.54
CA ILE A 340 16.31 -32.14 -11.43
C ILE A 340 16.72 -32.82 -10.13
N LEU A 341 17.14 -32.02 -9.15
CA LEU A 341 17.45 -32.43 -7.80
C LEU A 341 16.33 -31.97 -6.86
N ASN A 342 15.96 -32.82 -5.88
CA ASN A 342 15.01 -32.41 -4.85
C ASN A 342 15.75 -31.67 -3.73
N GLY A 343 15.22 -30.52 -3.29
CA GLY A 343 15.81 -29.76 -2.18
C GLY A 343 15.91 -30.54 -0.87
N ASN A 344 15.10 -31.60 -0.67
CA ASN A 344 15.23 -32.50 0.49
C ASN A 344 16.42 -33.45 0.43
N GLU A 345 17.05 -33.62 -0.73
CA GLU A 345 18.26 -34.44 -0.90
C GLU A 345 19.53 -33.67 -0.55
N LEU A 346 19.42 -32.35 -0.34
CA LEU A 346 20.53 -31.48 0.00
C LEU A 346 20.66 -31.28 1.51
N ASP A 347 21.90 -31.26 1.99
CA ASP A 347 22.18 -30.74 3.33
C ASP A 347 21.94 -29.22 3.41
N TYR A 348 21.97 -28.69 4.62
CA TYR A 348 21.72 -27.28 4.90
C TYR A 348 22.64 -26.35 4.10
N LYS A 349 23.94 -26.66 4.05
CA LYS A 349 24.96 -25.79 3.49
C LYS A 349 24.83 -25.74 1.96
N ASN A 350 24.70 -26.89 1.32
CA ASN A 350 24.50 -27.00 -0.12
C ASN A 350 23.19 -26.34 -0.56
N LEU A 351 22.09 -26.54 0.18
CA LEU A 351 20.83 -25.85 -0.10
C LEU A 351 20.97 -24.34 0.03
N GLN A 352 21.64 -23.86 1.09
CA GLN A 352 21.88 -22.44 1.32
C GLN A 352 22.68 -21.80 0.18
N GLU A 353 23.79 -22.41 -0.23
CA GLU A 353 24.66 -21.91 -1.30
C GLU A 353 23.92 -21.82 -2.63
N ILE A 354 23.21 -22.88 -3.03
CA ILE A 354 22.44 -22.91 -4.28
C ILE A 354 21.30 -21.88 -4.26
N VAL A 355 20.54 -21.82 -3.16
CA VAL A 355 19.42 -20.87 -3.03
C VAL A 355 19.93 -19.43 -3.07
N HIS A 356 21.05 -19.13 -2.41
CA HIS A 356 21.64 -17.80 -2.43
C HIS A 356 22.11 -17.42 -3.83
N LEU A 357 22.84 -18.33 -4.51
CA LEU A 357 23.30 -18.13 -5.88
C LEU A 357 22.15 -17.81 -6.84
N LEU A 358 21.06 -18.58 -6.78
CA LEU A 358 19.95 -18.44 -7.73
C LEU A 358 19.00 -17.29 -7.37
N LEU A 359 18.76 -17.01 -6.08
CA LEU A 359 17.70 -16.08 -5.66
C LEU A 359 18.19 -14.67 -5.31
N SER A 360 19.41 -14.50 -4.79
CA SER A 360 19.91 -13.18 -4.36
C SER A 360 19.89 -12.09 -5.44
N PRO A 361 20.04 -12.38 -6.75
CA PRO A 361 19.86 -11.36 -7.77
C PRO A 361 18.43 -10.77 -7.82
N TRP A 362 17.43 -11.53 -7.40
CA TRP A 362 16.00 -11.25 -7.57
C TRP A 362 15.25 -10.92 -6.28
N TYR A 363 15.76 -11.42 -5.15
CA TYR A 363 15.14 -11.30 -3.83
C TYR A 363 16.15 -10.78 -2.81
N ASP A 364 15.70 -9.96 -1.87
CA ASP A 364 16.49 -9.56 -0.70
C ASP A 364 16.13 -10.42 0.53
N ASP A 365 16.96 -10.31 1.58
CA ASP A 365 16.82 -11.01 2.87
C ASP A 365 16.80 -12.56 2.77
N ILE A 366 17.56 -13.12 1.82
CA ILE A 366 17.83 -14.57 1.72
C ILE A 366 18.88 -14.98 2.77
N ASN A 367 18.44 -15.04 4.03
CA ASN A 367 19.27 -15.36 5.20
C ASN A 367 18.97 -16.76 5.77
N ASN A 368 19.61 -17.13 6.88
CA ASN A 368 19.45 -18.45 7.51
C ASN A 368 17.99 -18.80 7.85
N GLU A 369 17.18 -17.81 8.26
CA GLU A 369 15.76 -18.01 8.55
C GLU A 369 14.96 -18.34 7.28
N PHE A 370 15.33 -17.77 6.13
CA PHE A 370 14.72 -18.14 4.85
C PHE A 370 14.95 -19.62 4.55
N ILE A 371 16.19 -20.08 4.71
CA ILE A 371 16.58 -21.49 4.50
C ILE A 371 15.88 -22.41 5.51
N ASN A 372 15.86 -22.04 6.80
CA ASN A 372 15.13 -22.79 7.83
C ASN A 372 13.64 -22.91 7.48
N GLY A 373 13.02 -21.81 7.04
CA GLY A 373 11.63 -21.80 6.59
C GLY A 373 11.39 -22.71 5.39
N LEU A 374 12.35 -22.83 4.47
CA LEU A 374 12.29 -23.81 3.38
C LEU A 374 12.32 -25.23 3.91
N ILE A 375 13.37 -25.60 4.66
CA ILE A 375 13.57 -26.94 5.21
C ILE A 375 12.37 -27.38 6.06
N ASN A 376 11.89 -26.53 6.98
CA ASN A 376 10.75 -26.85 7.83
C ASN A 376 9.49 -27.14 7.03
N GLY A 377 9.27 -26.41 5.93
CA GLY A 377 8.12 -26.65 5.05
C GLY A 377 8.28 -27.89 4.17
N MET A 378 9.49 -28.24 3.76
CA MET A 378 9.73 -29.45 2.96
C MET A 378 9.63 -30.74 3.79
N LYS A 379 9.83 -30.64 5.11
CA LYS A 379 9.59 -31.72 6.09
C LYS A 379 8.10 -31.96 6.38
N GLN A 380 7.21 -31.03 6.03
CA GLN A 380 5.78 -31.25 6.23
C GLN A 380 5.23 -32.17 5.12
N ASN A 381 4.30 -33.04 5.50
CA ASN A 381 3.37 -33.68 4.57
C ASN A 381 2.41 -32.62 3.97
N LEU A 382 1.31 -33.02 3.33
CA LEU A 382 0.32 -32.07 2.84
C LEU A 382 -0.40 -31.34 4.00
N ASP A 383 0.21 -30.27 4.50
CA ASP A 383 -0.32 -29.35 5.50
C ASP A 383 -0.24 -27.91 4.99
N ILE A 384 -1.38 -27.41 4.52
CA ILE A 384 -1.52 -26.06 3.96
C ILE A 384 -1.30 -24.99 5.04
N SER A 385 -1.72 -25.26 6.29
CA SER A 385 -1.60 -24.33 7.41
C SER A 385 -0.13 -24.10 7.82
N ARG A 386 0.67 -25.16 7.72
CA ARG A 386 2.13 -25.14 7.90
C ARG A 386 2.90 -24.91 6.60
N LYS A 387 2.21 -24.53 5.52
CA LYS A 387 2.81 -24.16 4.24
C LYS A 387 3.82 -25.20 3.76
N CYS A 388 3.39 -26.45 3.68
CA CYS A 388 4.18 -27.50 3.06
C CYS A 388 4.68 -27.07 1.68
N LYS A 389 5.87 -27.52 1.29
CA LYS A 389 6.45 -27.16 0.00
C LYS A 389 7.41 -28.22 -0.54
N LYS A 390 7.65 -28.15 -1.84
CA LYS A 390 8.70 -28.90 -2.54
C LYS A 390 9.62 -27.91 -3.25
N VAL A 391 10.90 -28.23 -3.35
CA VAL A 391 11.91 -27.38 -3.99
C VAL A 391 12.58 -28.22 -5.07
N GLY A 392 12.41 -27.81 -6.33
CA GLY A 392 13.09 -28.42 -7.47
C GLY A 392 14.25 -27.53 -7.89
N ILE A 393 15.43 -28.12 -8.05
CA ILE A 393 16.65 -27.44 -8.51
C ILE A 393 17.08 -28.08 -9.82
N ALA A 394 17.23 -27.27 -10.86
CA ALA A 394 17.75 -27.72 -12.15
C ALA A 394 19.27 -27.57 -12.19
N LEU A 395 19.95 -28.65 -12.56
CA LEU A 395 21.39 -28.73 -12.70
C LEU A 395 21.76 -28.98 -14.16
N GLN A 396 22.77 -28.27 -14.64
CA GLN A 396 23.45 -28.54 -15.90
C GLN A 396 24.92 -28.79 -15.61
N ASN A 397 25.41 -29.99 -15.94
CA ASN A 397 26.78 -30.40 -15.62
C ASN A 397 27.12 -30.15 -14.13
N GLU A 398 26.20 -30.52 -13.24
CA GLU A 398 26.26 -30.28 -11.78
C GLU A 398 26.24 -28.81 -11.32
N ILE A 399 26.10 -27.85 -12.24
CA ILE A 399 25.95 -26.43 -11.92
C ILE A 399 24.46 -26.08 -11.80
N PRO A 400 24.00 -25.45 -10.70
CA PRO A 400 22.62 -25.01 -10.55
C PRO A 400 22.28 -23.86 -11.50
N ILE A 401 21.24 -24.08 -12.31
CA ILE A 401 20.79 -23.14 -13.35
C ILE A 401 19.33 -22.68 -13.19
N GLY A 402 18.58 -23.31 -12.29
CA GLY A 402 17.19 -22.92 -12.07
C GLY A 402 16.63 -23.49 -10.79
N ILE A 403 15.59 -22.85 -10.28
CA ILE A 403 14.90 -23.24 -9.05
C ILE A 403 13.41 -22.97 -9.17
N ILE A 404 12.61 -23.88 -8.64
CA ILE A 404 11.18 -23.74 -8.45
C ILE A 404 10.79 -24.14 -7.03
N ILE A 405 9.97 -23.32 -6.38
CA ILE A 405 9.41 -23.64 -5.05
C ILE A 405 7.90 -23.77 -5.18
N VAL A 406 7.39 -24.97 -4.90
CA VAL A 406 5.99 -25.34 -5.09
C VAL A 406 5.31 -25.41 -3.73
N THR A 407 4.22 -24.67 -3.55
CA THR A 407 3.51 -24.57 -2.27
C THR A 407 2.00 -24.61 -2.49
N PRO A 408 1.31 -25.66 -2.04
CA PRO A 408 -0.14 -25.72 -1.99
C PRO A 408 -0.72 -24.57 -1.15
N LYS A 409 -1.80 -23.97 -1.64
CA LYS A 409 -2.51 -22.85 -1.01
C LYS A 409 -3.97 -23.23 -0.77
N ARG A 410 -4.59 -22.53 0.17
CA ARG A 410 -6.03 -22.59 0.42
C ARG A 410 -6.82 -22.32 -0.87
N GLY A 411 -8.02 -22.90 -0.98
CA GLY A 411 -8.88 -22.74 -2.16
C GLY A 411 -8.42 -23.51 -3.41
N GLY A 412 -7.54 -24.49 -3.24
CA GLY A 412 -7.10 -25.39 -4.31
C GLY A 412 -6.05 -24.80 -5.27
N ALA A 413 -5.40 -23.68 -4.92
CA ALA A 413 -4.36 -23.11 -5.77
C ALA A 413 -2.96 -23.64 -5.40
N THR A 414 -2.08 -23.88 -6.37
CA THR A 414 -0.66 -24.17 -6.16
C THR A 414 0.16 -22.95 -6.55
N LYS A 415 1.01 -22.47 -5.64
CA LYS A 415 1.98 -21.40 -5.93
C LYS A 415 3.31 -22.00 -6.35
N CYS A 416 3.80 -21.61 -7.51
CA CYS A 416 5.16 -21.90 -7.98
C CYS A 416 6.00 -20.62 -7.88
N SER A 417 6.57 -20.35 -6.70
CA SER A 417 7.32 -19.11 -6.46
C SER A 417 8.30 -19.26 -5.29
N PRO A 418 9.59 -18.90 -5.45
CA PRO A 418 10.22 -18.41 -6.67
C PRO A 418 10.23 -19.44 -7.82
N PHE A 419 10.21 -18.93 -9.04
CA PHE A 419 10.54 -19.67 -10.26
C PHE A 419 11.59 -18.83 -10.98
N ILE A 420 12.84 -19.28 -10.97
CA ILE A 420 13.98 -18.53 -11.53
C ILE A 420 14.79 -19.45 -12.43
N LEU A 421 15.23 -18.90 -13.57
CA LEU A 421 16.25 -19.47 -14.44
C LEU A 421 17.43 -18.49 -14.49
N ASN A 422 18.67 -18.96 -14.40
CA ASN A 422 19.85 -18.11 -14.56
C ASN A 422 20.32 -18.00 -16.03
N GLN A 423 19.61 -18.67 -16.93
CA GLN A 423 19.89 -18.72 -18.36
C GLN A 423 18.61 -19.04 -19.13
N ASN A 424 18.58 -18.67 -20.41
CA ASN A 424 17.44 -18.95 -21.28
C ASN A 424 17.55 -20.38 -21.82
N ASN A 425 16.98 -21.35 -21.10
CA ASN A 425 16.99 -22.77 -21.46
C ASN A 425 15.58 -23.38 -21.34
N LEU A 426 15.02 -23.82 -22.48
CA LEU A 426 13.66 -24.34 -22.57
C LEU A 426 13.49 -25.69 -21.87
N VAL A 427 14.48 -26.58 -21.99
CA VAL A 427 14.47 -27.90 -21.33
C VAL A 427 14.45 -27.74 -19.81
N CYS A 428 15.23 -26.80 -19.28
CA CYS A 428 15.23 -26.46 -17.86
C CYS A 428 13.86 -25.94 -17.40
N PHE A 429 13.28 -25.00 -18.14
CA PHE A 429 11.94 -24.48 -17.87
C PHE A 429 10.88 -25.60 -17.82
N GLN A 430 10.87 -26.47 -18.84
CA GLN A 430 9.93 -27.57 -18.96
C GLN A 430 10.08 -28.58 -17.81
N LYS A 431 11.31 -29.00 -17.49
CA LYS A 431 11.57 -29.96 -16.41
C LYS A 431 11.21 -29.42 -15.02
N LEU A 432 11.43 -28.13 -14.76
CA LEU A 432 10.99 -27.51 -13.50
C LEU A 432 9.46 -27.42 -13.39
N LEU A 433 8.76 -27.15 -14.50
CA LEU A 433 7.30 -27.20 -14.53
C LEU A 433 6.75 -28.62 -14.36
N GLU A 434 7.38 -29.62 -14.97
CA GLU A 434 7.04 -31.03 -14.78
C GLU A 434 7.26 -31.46 -13.32
N TYR A 435 8.35 -31.01 -12.69
CA TYR A 435 8.56 -31.21 -11.27
C TYR A 435 7.41 -30.60 -10.44
N ALA A 436 6.93 -29.40 -10.80
CA ALA A 436 5.79 -28.80 -10.12
C ALA A 436 4.48 -29.56 -10.34
N SER A 437 4.19 -30.07 -11.53
CA SER A 437 2.97 -30.85 -11.78
C SER A 437 2.97 -32.19 -11.04
N LYS A 438 4.16 -32.76 -10.79
CA LYS A 438 4.35 -33.97 -9.99
C LYS A 438 4.48 -33.69 -8.49
N SER A 439 4.53 -32.43 -8.08
CA SER A 439 4.62 -32.04 -6.67
C SER A 439 3.23 -32.01 -6.04
N PHE A 440 3.02 -32.80 -4.98
CA PHE A 440 1.73 -32.93 -4.29
C PHE A 440 0.61 -33.46 -5.20
N ILE A 441 0.80 -34.64 -5.79
CA ILE A 441 -0.21 -35.29 -6.65
C ILE A 441 -1.51 -35.56 -5.86
N GLU A 442 -1.39 -35.80 -4.56
CA GLU A 442 -2.50 -35.95 -3.63
C GLU A 442 -3.29 -34.65 -3.38
N PHE A 443 -2.75 -33.50 -3.78
CA PHE A 443 -3.42 -32.21 -3.69
C PHE A 443 -4.15 -31.92 -5.00
N LEU A 444 -5.49 -31.96 -4.98
CA LEU A 444 -6.34 -31.62 -6.12
C LEU A 444 -6.23 -30.11 -6.43
N SER A 445 -5.20 -29.75 -7.19
CA SER A 445 -4.94 -28.38 -7.59
C SER A 445 -5.86 -27.99 -8.73
N ARG A 446 -6.51 -26.84 -8.56
CA ARG A 446 -7.47 -26.25 -9.48
C ARG A 446 -6.87 -25.07 -10.25
N LYS A 447 -5.81 -24.47 -9.70
CA LYS A 447 -5.09 -23.33 -10.31
C LYS A 447 -3.61 -23.40 -9.97
N SER A 448 -2.74 -23.24 -10.97
CA SER A 448 -1.32 -22.95 -10.77
C SER A 448 -1.07 -21.45 -10.97
N TYR A 449 -0.20 -20.84 -10.18
CA TYR A 449 0.26 -19.48 -10.44
C TYR A 449 1.73 -19.28 -10.08
N ILE A 450 2.38 -18.43 -10.86
CA ILE A 450 3.82 -18.18 -10.81
C ILE A 450 4.03 -16.68 -10.54
N HIS A 451 5.00 -16.37 -9.69
CA HIS A 451 5.52 -15.01 -9.53
C HIS A 451 6.89 -14.97 -10.20
N ILE A 452 7.00 -14.21 -11.29
CA ILE A 452 8.18 -14.15 -12.14
C ILE A 452 8.72 -12.71 -12.12
N PRO A 453 10.00 -12.46 -11.78
CA PRO A 453 10.60 -11.14 -11.98
C PRO A 453 10.41 -10.69 -13.43
N ILE A 454 9.97 -9.44 -13.67
CA ILE A 454 9.60 -8.99 -15.01
C ILE A 454 10.75 -9.05 -16.03
N LEU A 455 11.99 -9.06 -15.53
CA LEU A 455 13.21 -9.16 -16.33
C LEU A 455 13.49 -10.59 -16.83
N GLN A 456 12.75 -11.60 -16.38
CA GLN A 456 12.82 -12.99 -16.86
C GLN A 456 11.93 -13.19 -18.10
N SER A 457 12.16 -12.39 -19.14
CA SER A 457 11.30 -12.35 -20.35
C SER A 457 11.15 -13.72 -21.01
N PHE A 458 12.21 -14.52 -21.05
CA PHE A 458 12.18 -15.89 -21.55
C PHE A 458 11.21 -16.78 -20.76
N THR A 459 11.28 -16.76 -19.43
CA THR A 459 10.35 -17.54 -18.58
C THR A 459 8.91 -17.07 -18.76
N ILE A 460 8.69 -15.76 -18.87
CA ILE A 460 7.36 -15.17 -19.08
C ILE A 460 6.78 -15.65 -20.42
N GLN A 461 7.54 -15.52 -21.51
CA GLN A 461 7.08 -15.91 -22.84
C GLN A 461 6.72 -17.40 -22.90
N ASN A 462 7.57 -18.27 -22.34
CA ASN A 462 7.32 -19.70 -22.35
C ASN A 462 6.13 -20.09 -21.43
N ALA A 463 5.91 -19.38 -20.32
CA ALA A 463 4.72 -19.59 -19.51
C ALA A 463 3.44 -19.22 -20.27
N ILE A 464 3.44 -18.09 -20.99
CA ILE A 464 2.32 -17.67 -21.83
C ILE A 464 2.04 -18.69 -22.93
N ASN A 465 3.09 -19.19 -23.60
CA ASN A 465 2.96 -20.23 -24.63
C ASN A 465 2.34 -21.54 -24.09
N LEU A 466 2.49 -21.82 -22.79
CA LEU A 466 1.86 -22.96 -22.11
C LEU A 466 0.46 -22.66 -21.56
N GLY A 467 -0.12 -21.51 -21.89
CA GLY A 467 -1.48 -21.11 -21.53
C GLY A 467 -1.61 -20.43 -20.16
N TYR A 468 -0.50 -20.02 -19.53
CA TYR A 468 -0.57 -19.13 -18.37
C TYR A 468 -0.97 -17.72 -18.83
N LYS A 469 -1.87 -17.07 -18.08
CA LYS A 469 -2.40 -15.74 -18.37
C LYS A 469 -1.86 -14.70 -17.37
N PRO A 470 -1.37 -13.54 -17.83
CA PRO A 470 -0.99 -12.45 -16.94
C PRO A 470 -2.15 -11.99 -16.06
N GLU A 471 -1.92 -11.89 -14.75
CA GLU A 471 -2.90 -11.43 -13.76
C GLU A 471 -2.54 -10.04 -13.19
N GLY A 472 -1.30 -9.58 -13.38
CA GLY A 472 -0.87 -8.22 -13.06
C GLY A 472 0.57 -8.14 -12.59
N ILE A 473 1.03 -6.93 -12.30
CA ILE A 473 2.43 -6.64 -11.96
C ILE A 473 2.50 -6.07 -10.56
N LEU A 474 3.17 -6.79 -9.66
CA LEU A 474 3.47 -6.32 -8.33
C LEU A 474 4.73 -5.46 -8.38
N GLN A 475 4.63 -4.20 -7.98
CA GLN A 475 5.79 -3.30 -7.99
C GLN A 475 6.75 -3.61 -6.85
N GLU A 476 8.01 -3.96 -7.14
CA GLU A 476 9.05 -4.19 -6.13
C GLU A 476 8.64 -4.98 -4.85
N PRO A 477 7.95 -6.13 -4.91
CA PRO A 477 7.38 -6.78 -3.73
C PRO A 477 8.43 -7.37 -2.77
N TYR A 478 9.60 -7.76 -3.29
CA TYR A 478 10.62 -8.50 -2.53
C TYR A 478 12.05 -7.95 -2.69
N LYS A 479 12.28 -6.99 -3.59
CA LYS A 479 13.58 -6.38 -3.83
C LYS A 479 13.37 -5.00 -4.47
N PRO A 480 14.10 -3.95 -4.04
CA PRO A 480 14.09 -2.65 -4.71
C PRO A 480 14.42 -2.75 -6.20
N GLY A 481 13.64 -2.07 -7.03
CA GLY A 481 13.83 -2.00 -8.49
C GLY A 481 13.52 -3.29 -9.27
N ILE A 482 12.92 -4.31 -8.64
CA ILE A 482 12.54 -5.58 -9.29
C ILE A 482 11.03 -5.81 -9.17
N ASP A 483 10.31 -5.51 -10.25
CA ASP A 483 8.89 -5.81 -10.36
C ASP A 483 8.67 -7.30 -10.66
N VAL A 484 7.50 -7.80 -10.25
CA VAL A 484 7.15 -9.21 -10.36
C VAL A 484 5.81 -9.35 -11.06
N LEU A 485 5.81 -10.03 -12.20
CA LEU A 485 4.60 -10.46 -12.89
C LEU A 485 3.97 -11.64 -12.14
N VAL A 486 2.67 -11.55 -11.91
CA VAL A 486 1.86 -12.71 -11.50
C VAL A 486 1.18 -13.28 -12.72
N ILE A 487 1.36 -14.57 -12.96
CA ILE A 487 0.78 -15.27 -14.10
C ILE A 487 0.09 -16.55 -13.61
N GLY A 488 -1.15 -16.79 -14.02
CA GLY A 488 -1.99 -17.88 -13.52
C GLY A 488 -2.50 -18.78 -14.63
N LYS A 489 -2.74 -20.05 -14.32
CA LYS A 489 -3.34 -21.04 -15.21
C LYS A 489 -4.31 -21.91 -14.42
N GLU A 490 -5.51 -22.09 -14.95
CA GLU A 490 -6.46 -23.07 -14.42
C GLU A 490 -6.00 -24.48 -14.79
N ILE A 491 -6.10 -25.38 -13.83
CA ILE A 491 -5.79 -26.80 -14.02
C ILE A 491 -7.14 -27.47 -14.25
N THR A 492 -7.33 -27.93 -15.48
CA THR A 492 -8.50 -28.69 -15.93
C THR A 492 -8.37 -30.15 -15.59
#